data_AF-A0A917FLJ5-F1
#
_entry.id   AF-A0A917FLJ5-F1
#
_cell.length_a   1.000
_cell.length_b   1.000
_cell.length_c   1.000
_cell.angle_alpha   90.00
_cell.angle_beta   90.00
_cell.angle_gamma   90.00
#
_symmetry.space_group_name_H-M   'P 1'
#
loop_
_entity.id
_entity.type
_entity.pdbx_description
1 polymer ?
#
loop_
_entity_poly.entity_id
_entity_poly.type
_entity_poly.pdbx_seq_one_letter_code
_entity_poly.pdbx_strand_id
1 'polypeptide(L)'
;MMTKPLQSLKKALLLAFLSTLIACSPPTVVEINDNTYYQLEEQVEAVKNSQVADAAPLEMKFITEKLQRAKKAKAMGEKREEARLTQQIRSDIEVARLRAKVNRMNQALLEKRDELSAARVYLQQLEAQLP
;
A
#
# COMPACT_ATOMS: atom_id res chain seq x y z
N MET A 1 34.09 -23.13 -35.44
CA MET A 1 32.81 -22.71 -34.85
C MET A 1 33.07 -21.66 -33.79
N MET A 2 32.83 -20.38 -34.06
CA MET A 2 32.85 -19.32 -33.04
C MET A 2 32.22 -18.05 -33.63
N THR A 3 30.94 -17.81 -33.32
CA THR A 3 30.32 -16.49 -33.45
C THR A 3 29.35 -16.29 -32.30
N LYS A 4 29.52 -15.18 -31.55
CA LYS A 4 28.45 -14.27 -31.06
C LYS A 4 28.97 -13.35 -29.94
N PRO A 5 29.51 -12.15 -30.25
CA PRO A 5 29.60 -11.05 -29.28
C PRO A 5 28.45 -10.03 -29.43
N LEU A 6 27.66 -10.08 -30.51
CA LEU A 6 26.73 -9.00 -30.89
C LEU A 6 25.43 -8.91 -30.08
N GLN A 7 25.06 -9.96 -29.33
CA GLN A 7 23.82 -9.98 -28.53
C GLN A 7 23.97 -9.42 -27.12
N SER A 8 25.20 -9.34 -26.60
CA SER A 8 25.47 -8.83 -25.24
C SER A 8 25.39 -7.29 -25.18
N LEU A 9 25.90 -6.62 -26.23
CA LEU A 9 25.92 -5.15 -26.30
C LEU A 9 24.51 -4.52 -26.29
N LYS A 10 23.54 -5.17 -26.94
CA LYS A 10 22.15 -4.68 -26.99
C LYS A 10 21.46 -4.73 -25.63
N LYS A 11 21.82 -5.70 -24.77
CA LYS A 11 21.26 -5.83 -23.42
C LYS A 11 21.86 -4.80 -22.47
N ALA A 12 23.15 -4.51 -22.61
CA ALA A 12 23.82 -3.47 -21.82
C ALA A 12 23.29 -2.06 -22.16
N LEU A 13 23.01 -1.79 -23.44
CA LEU A 13 22.47 -0.50 -23.88
C LEU A 13 21.03 -0.26 -23.39
N LEU A 14 20.21 -1.33 -23.32
CA LEU A 14 18.84 -1.23 -22.82
C LEU A 14 18.79 -1.00 -21.29
N LEU A 15 19.73 -1.59 -20.53
CA LEU A 15 19.83 -1.35 -19.08
C LEU A 15 20.30 0.06 -18.74
N ALA A 16 21.21 0.63 -19.54
CA ALA A 16 21.71 1.99 -19.33
C ALA A 16 20.68 3.08 -19.67
N PHE A 17 19.71 2.78 -20.54
CA PHE A 17 18.62 3.71 -20.88
C PHE A 17 17.48 3.72 -19.84
N LEU A 18 17.34 2.64 -19.06
CA LEU A 18 16.31 2.55 -18.02
C LEU A 18 16.72 3.26 -16.73
N SER A 19 18.03 3.36 -16.44
CA SER A 19 18.54 4.04 -15.25
C SER A 19 18.52 5.57 -15.36
N THR A 20 18.46 6.14 -16.57
CA THR A 20 18.41 7.61 -16.76
C THR A 20 16.99 8.18 -16.63
N LEU A 21 15.95 7.37 -16.79
CA LEU A 21 14.54 7.80 -16.64
C LEU A 21 14.07 7.88 -15.17
N ILE A 22 14.77 7.25 -14.23
CA ILE A 22 14.41 7.28 -12.79
C ILE A 22 15.01 8.52 -12.09
N ALA A 23 15.96 9.20 -12.70
CA ALA A 23 16.73 10.27 -12.05
C ALA A 23 16.15 11.70 -12.18
N CYS A 24 15.04 11.90 -12.90
CA CYS A 24 14.52 13.25 -13.11
C CYS A 24 12.99 13.32 -13.26
N SER A 25 12.25 12.86 -12.26
CA SER A 25 10.96 13.48 -11.98
C SER A 25 11.23 14.71 -11.11
N PRO A 26 10.90 15.94 -11.57
CA PRO A 26 10.91 17.09 -10.65
C PRO A 26 10.02 16.73 -9.46
N PRO A 27 10.41 17.10 -8.22
CA PRO A 27 9.55 16.87 -7.08
C PRO A 27 8.20 17.52 -7.40
N THR A 28 7.13 16.72 -7.45
CA THR A 28 5.78 17.24 -7.60
C THR A 28 5.57 18.15 -6.41
N VAL A 29 5.69 19.46 -6.62
CA VAL A 29 5.39 20.45 -5.59
C VAL A 29 3.89 20.39 -5.43
N VAL A 30 3.42 19.57 -4.48
CA VAL A 30 2.04 19.64 -4.03
C VAL A 30 1.91 21.01 -3.39
N GLU A 31 1.26 21.94 -4.09
CA GLU A 31 0.90 23.23 -3.52
C GLU A 31 -0.03 22.97 -2.33
N ILE A 32 0.53 23.08 -1.13
CA ILE A 32 -0.25 23.06 0.10
C ILE A 32 -0.93 24.42 0.21
N ASN A 33 -2.21 24.45 -0.15
CA ASN A 33 -3.09 25.52 0.26
C ASN A 33 -3.53 25.28 1.71
N ASP A 34 -4.06 26.31 2.37
CA ASP A 34 -4.43 26.23 3.79
C ASP A 34 -5.44 25.11 4.10
N ASN A 35 -6.28 24.73 3.13
CA ASN A 35 -7.27 23.67 3.25
C ASN A 35 -6.70 22.25 3.18
N THR A 36 -5.49 22.07 2.64
CA THR A 36 -4.89 20.75 2.40
C THR A 36 -4.68 19.98 3.71
N TYR A 37 -4.35 20.69 4.79
CA TYR A 37 -4.19 20.09 6.12
C TYR A 37 -5.52 19.65 6.72
N TYR A 38 -6.57 20.46 6.63
CA TYR A 38 -7.89 20.09 7.18
C TYR A 38 -8.50 18.90 6.43
N GLN A 39 -8.30 18.82 5.11
CA GLN A 39 -8.66 17.63 4.34
C GLN A 39 -7.88 16.38 4.77
N LEU A 40 -6.61 16.55 5.18
CA LEU A 40 -5.81 15.45 5.71
C LEU A 40 -6.35 14.96 7.05
N GLU A 41 -6.71 15.88 7.96
CA GLU A 41 -7.32 15.52 9.24
C GLU A 41 -8.62 14.73 9.04
N GLU A 42 -9.48 15.18 8.13
CA GLU A 42 -10.71 14.47 7.77
C GLU A 42 -10.42 13.07 7.20
N GLN A 43 -9.42 12.93 6.31
CA GLN A 43 -9.01 11.64 5.77
C GLN A 43 -8.50 10.69 6.86
N VAL A 44 -7.71 11.19 7.80
CA VAL A 44 -7.20 10.38 8.91
C VAL A 44 -8.34 9.93 9.81
N GLU A 45 -9.26 10.82 10.17
CA GLU A 45 -10.42 10.46 10.99
C GLU A 45 -11.35 9.48 10.26
N ALA A 46 -11.56 9.63 8.95
CA ALA A 46 -12.32 8.66 8.16
C ALA A 46 -11.69 7.26 8.19
N VAL A 47 -10.36 7.15 8.10
CA VAL A 47 -9.66 5.86 8.16
C VAL A 47 -9.70 5.28 9.58
N LYS A 48 -9.51 6.11 10.60
CA LYS A 48 -9.56 5.74 12.02
C LYS A 48 -10.93 5.20 12.44
N ASN A 49 -12.00 5.76 11.88
CA ASN A 49 -13.38 5.33 12.14
C ASN A 49 -13.86 4.21 11.19
N SER A 50 -12.94 3.52 10.52
CA SER A 50 -13.24 2.42 9.60
C SER A 50 -12.59 1.11 10.05
N GLN A 51 -13.01 0.00 9.45
CA GLN A 51 -12.41 -1.32 9.65
C GLN A 51 -10.92 -1.39 9.26
N VAL A 52 -10.41 -0.39 8.54
CA VAL A 52 -8.98 -0.29 8.21
C VAL A 52 -8.14 -0.10 9.48
N ALA A 53 -8.67 0.62 10.48
CA ALA A 53 -7.93 0.91 11.70
C ALA A 53 -7.58 -0.36 12.49
N ASP A 54 -8.53 -1.27 12.63
CA ASP A 54 -8.34 -2.56 13.31
C ASP A 54 -7.43 -3.50 12.52
N ALA A 55 -7.51 -3.45 11.18
CA ALA A 55 -6.73 -4.31 10.31
C ALA A 55 -5.27 -3.86 10.10
N ALA A 56 -4.96 -2.59 10.39
CA ALA A 56 -3.65 -1.97 10.16
C ALA A 56 -3.20 -1.09 11.35
N PRO A 57 -3.09 -1.63 12.58
CA PRO A 57 -2.85 -0.84 13.79
C PRO A 57 -1.48 -0.16 13.81
N LEU A 58 -0.47 -0.77 13.18
CA LEU A 58 0.88 -0.20 13.09
C LEU A 58 0.90 1.04 12.19
N GLU A 59 0.26 0.94 11.02
CA GLU A 59 0.11 2.06 10.09
C GLU A 59 -0.67 3.21 10.75
N MET A 60 -1.75 2.90 11.49
CA MET A 60 -2.51 3.91 12.23
C MET A 60 -1.67 4.64 13.28
N LYS A 61 -0.78 3.95 13.97
CA LYS A 61 0.17 4.58 14.91
C LYS A 61 1.06 5.58 14.17
N PHE A 62 1.67 5.18 13.06
CA PHE A 62 2.54 6.05 12.28
C PHE A 62 1.80 7.24 11.66
N ILE A 63 0.58 7.03 11.16
CA ILE A 63 -0.28 8.08 10.64
C ILE A 63 -0.56 9.13 11.73
N THR A 64 -0.95 8.68 12.92
CA THR A 64 -1.26 9.57 14.06
C THR A 64 -0.05 10.37 14.51
N GLU A 65 1.11 9.72 14.64
CA GLU A 65 2.37 10.38 15.00
C GLU A 65 2.79 11.43 13.96
N LYS A 66 2.69 11.11 12.67
CA LYS A 66 2.99 12.06 11.59
C LYS A 66 1.98 13.20 11.54
N LEU A 67 0.70 12.96 11.83
CA LEU A 67 -0.31 14.02 11.87
C LEU A 67 0.00 15.04 12.99
N GLN A 68 0.44 14.58 14.16
CA GLN A 68 0.89 15.47 15.24
C GLN A 68 2.11 16.29 14.83
N ARG A 69 3.06 15.71 14.08
CA ARG A 69 4.20 16.45 13.53
C ARG A 69 3.76 17.47 12.48
N ALA A 70 2.81 17.12 11.61
CA ALA A 70 2.28 18.02 10.60
C ALA A 70 1.56 19.21 11.24
N LYS A 71 0.83 18.97 12.34
CA LYS A 71 0.20 20.02 13.16
C LYS A 71 1.22 21.03 13.68
N LYS A 72 2.35 20.52 14.20
CA LYS A 72 3.46 21.36 14.69
C LYS A 72 4.10 22.15 13.56
N ALA A 73 4.41 21.51 12.42
CA ALA A 73 4.98 22.19 11.25
C ALA A 73 4.06 23.32 10.76
N LYS A 74 2.75 23.08 10.68
CA LYS A 74 1.74 24.10 10.35
C LYS A 74 1.76 25.28 11.33
N ALA A 75 1.75 25.00 12.63
CA ALA A 75 1.78 26.02 13.67
C ALA A 75 3.07 26.87 13.65
N MET A 76 4.19 26.27 13.23
CA MET A 76 5.49 26.94 13.06
C MET A 76 5.64 27.63 11.69
N GLY A 77 4.67 27.51 10.78
CA GLY A 77 4.75 28.07 9.42
C GLY A 77 5.72 27.32 8.49
N GLU A 78 6.14 26.10 8.85
CA GLU A 78 7.08 25.26 8.09
C GLU A 78 6.38 24.56 6.92
N LYS A 79 5.95 25.33 5.91
CA LYS A 79 5.13 24.84 4.79
C LYS A 79 5.71 23.62 4.06
N ARG A 80 7.05 23.56 3.90
CA ARG A 80 7.72 22.43 3.25
C ARG A 80 7.63 21.13 4.06
N GLU A 81 7.75 21.22 5.38
CA GLU A 81 7.67 20.05 6.26
C GLU A 81 6.22 19.59 6.42
N GLU A 82 5.27 20.53 6.54
CA GLU A 82 3.82 20.25 6.47
C GLU A 82 3.48 19.49 5.18
N ALA A 83 4.01 19.94 4.03
CA ALA A 83 3.84 19.29 2.73
C ALA A 83 4.36 17.87 2.69
N ARG A 84 5.61 17.70 3.13
CA ARG A 84 6.27 16.40 3.16
C ARG A 84 5.51 15.41 4.05
N LEU A 85 5.10 15.84 5.25
CA LEU A 85 4.35 14.99 6.18
C LEU A 85 2.96 14.65 5.66
N THR A 86 2.27 15.61 5.04
CA THR A 86 0.96 15.39 4.41
C THR A 86 1.02 14.30 3.34
N GLN A 87 2.02 14.37 2.46
CA GLN A 87 2.22 13.36 1.42
C GLN A 87 2.52 11.98 2.02
N GLN A 88 3.36 11.93 3.06
CA GLN A 88 3.68 10.68 3.74
C GLN A 88 2.44 10.05 4.39
N ILE A 89 1.62 10.85 5.07
CA ILE A 89 0.38 10.37 5.70
C ILE A 89 -0.57 9.80 4.66
N ARG A 90 -0.75 10.46 3.51
CA ARG A 90 -1.58 9.93 2.41
C ARG A 90 -1.06 8.58 1.90
N SER A 91 0.26 8.45 1.75
CA SER A 91 0.87 7.17 1.38
C SER A 91 0.63 6.10 2.43
N ASP A 92 0.78 6.42 3.72
CA ASP A 92 0.55 5.47 4.81
C ASP A 92 -0.91 5.03 4.89
N ILE A 93 -1.86 5.94 4.63
CA ILE A 93 -3.29 5.62 4.52
C ILE A 93 -3.54 4.58 3.43
N GLU A 94 -2.92 4.73 2.25
CA GLU A 94 -3.05 3.75 1.18
C GLU A 94 -2.45 2.39 1.58
N VAL A 95 -1.30 2.38 2.25
CA VAL A 95 -0.70 1.15 2.78
C VAL A 95 -1.65 0.48 3.78
N ALA A 96 -2.26 1.24 4.70
CA ALA A 96 -3.24 0.71 5.65
C ALA A 96 -4.45 0.08 4.94
N ARG A 97 -5.00 0.76 3.94
CA ARG A 97 -6.12 0.26 3.11
C ARG A 97 -5.77 -1.03 2.38
N LEU A 98 -4.56 -1.10 1.81
CA LEU A 98 -4.07 -2.30 1.13
C LEU A 98 -3.90 -3.46 2.12
N ARG A 99 -3.34 -3.21 3.31
CA ARG A 99 -3.23 -4.22 4.37
C ARG A 99 -4.60 -4.75 4.79
N ALA A 100 -5.58 -3.87 5.01
CA ALA A 100 -6.95 -4.28 5.31
C ALA A 100 -7.58 -5.10 4.18
N LYS A 101 -7.32 -4.74 2.92
CA LYS A 101 -7.79 -5.51 1.76
C LYS A 101 -7.17 -6.92 1.72
N VAL A 102 -5.86 -7.04 1.92
CA VAL A 102 -5.17 -8.33 1.94
C VAL A 102 -5.70 -9.21 3.08
N ASN A 103 -5.90 -8.66 4.28
CA ASN A 103 -6.44 -9.43 5.40
C ASN A 103 -7.84 -9.99 5.09
N ARG A 104 -8.73 -9.19 4.49
CA ARG A 104 -10.06 -9.66 4.06
C ARG A 104 -9.97 -10.75 2.99
N MET A 105 -9.07 -10.60 2.01
CA MET A 105 -8.87 -11.63 0.98
C MET A 105 -8.34 -12.94 1.57
N ASN A 106 -7.44 -12.87 2.56
CA ASN A 106 -6.95 -14.04 3.26
C ASN A 106 -8.05 -14.73 4.07
N GLN A 107 -8.92 -13.99 4.75
CA GLN A 107 -10.07 -14.55 5.47
C GLN A 107 -11.02 -15.28 4.52
N ALA A 108 -11.39 -14.65 3.40
CA ALA A 108 -12.24 -15.29 2.39
C ALA A 108 -11.59 -16.56 1.80
N LEU A 109 -10.27 -16.57 1.62
CA LEU A 109 -9.54 -17.75 1.15
C LEU A 109 -9.61 -18.90 2.17
N LEU A 110 -9.48 -18.59 3.46
CA LEU A 110 -9.59 -19.58 4.54
C LEU A 110 -11.01 -20.16 4.63
N GLU A 111 -12.04 -19.31 4.55
CA GLU A 111 -13.44 -19.75 4.51
C GLU A 111 -13.70 -20.71 3.35
N LYS A 112 -13.22 -20.37 2.14
CA LYS A 112 -13.37 -21.25 0.96
C LYS A 112 -12.58 -22.54 1.08
N ARG A 113 -11.41 -22.53 1.72
CA ARG A 113 -10.66 -23.75 2.02
C ARG A 113 -11.46 -24.67 2.94
N ASP A 114 -12.10 -24.10 3.96
CA ASP A 114 -12.85 -24.86 4.96
C ASP A 114 -14.14 -25.43 4.34
N GLU A 115 -14.85 -24.65 3.52
CA GLU A 115 -15.99 -25.13 2.71
C GLU A 115 -15.59 -26.30 1.80
N LEU A 116 -14.47 -26.17 1.06
CA LEU A 116 -13.97 -27.24 0.18
C LEU A 116 -13.60 -28.50 0.98
N SER A 117 -13.03 -28.33 2.17
CA SER A 117 -12.65 -29.45 3.02
C SER A 117 -13.89 -30.20 3.52
N ALA A 118 -14.93 -29.47 3.95
CA ALA A 118 -16.21 -30.08 4.32
C ALA A 118 -16.88 -30.81 3.15
N ALA A 119 -16.89 -30.21 1.95
CA ALA A 119 -17.45 -30.84 0.75
C ALA A 119 -16.71 -32.14 0.39
N ARG A 120 -15.37 -32.18 0.49
CA ARG A 120 -14.58 -33.39 0.26
C ARG A 120 -14.91 -34.50 1.24
N VAL A 121 -15.04 -34.18 2.53
CA VAL A 121 -15.42 -35.16 3.55
C VAL A 121 -16.82 -35.73 3.26
N TYR A 122 -17.76 -34.88 2.88
CA TYR A 122 -19.11 -35.31 2.52
C TYR A 122 -19.10 -36.25 1.30
N LEU A 123 -18.34 -35.93 0.25
CA LEU A 123 -18.20 -36.80 -0.92
C LEU A 123 -17.60 -38.16 -0.56
N GLN A 124 -16.56 -38.21 0.27
CA GLN A 124 -15.96 -39.46 0.73
C GLN A 124 -16.95 -40.32 1.52
N GLN A 125 -17.79 -39.71 2.35
CA GLN A 125 -18.83 -40.42 3.09
C GLN A 125 -19.90 -41.01 2.18
N LEU A 126 -20.27 -40.31 1.11
CA LEU A 126 -21.21 -40.81 0.11
C LEU A 126 -20.61 -41.98 -0.69
N GLU A 127 -19.36 -41.84 -1.15
CA GLU A 127 -18.65 -42.92 -1.87
C GLU A 127 -18.52 -44.19 -1.02
N ALA A 128 -18.25 -44.06 0.28
CA ALA A 128 -18.17 -45.20 1.20
C ALA A 128 -19.52 -45.90 1.47
N GLN A 129 -20.65 -45.26 1.14
CA GLN A 129 -22.00 -45.80 1.33
C GLN A 129 -22.59 -46.40 0.04
N LEU A 130 -21.91 -46.24 -1.10
CA LEU A 130 -22.32 -46.87 -2.36
C LEU A 130 -21.87 -48.35 -2.33
N PRO A 131 -22.75 -49.29 -2.73
CA PRO A 131 -22.47 -50.74 -2.71
C PRO A 131 -21.44 -51.17 -3.77
#